data_AF-A0A443IJK9-F1
#
_entry.id   AF-A0A443IJK9-F1
#
_cell.length_a   1.000
_cell.length_b   1.000
_cell.length_c   1.000
_cell.angle_alpha   90.00
_cell.angle_beta   90.00
_cell.angle_gamma   90.00
#
_symmetry.space_group_name_H-M   'P 1'
#
loop_
_entity.id
_entity.type
_entity.pdbx_description
1 polymer ?
#
loop_
_entity_poly.entity_id
_entity_poly.type
_entity_poly.pdbx_seq_one_letter_code
_entity_poly.pdbx_strand_id
1 'polypeptide(L)'
;MFSRLFKNKRKLSMITLDNIERIMVQYGFDEGLIKEIIEVFQKRMKEDGEKAFQVWFNNLNYSPPEEFQNESVASAIYERYSQWFDQEVSRLEKETGLSWQEQSEDIASLSEKARKSQLVLRHRLTDINWDLMDLKN
;
A
#
# COMPACT_ATOMS: atom_id res chain seq x y z
N MET A 1 -1.06 -29.27 11.66
CA MET A 1 -1.62 -27.92 11.86
C MET A 1 -0.61 -26.90 12.42
N PHE A 2 0.40 -27.30 13.19
CA PHE A 2 1.39 -26.36 13.75
C PHE A 2 2.42 -25.81 12.74
N SER A 3 2.72 -26.51 11.64
CA SER A 3 3.75 -26.10 10.68
C SER A 3 3.42 -24.85 9.84
N ARG A 4 2.13 -24.51 9.64
CA ARG A 4 1.73 -23.29 8.90
C ARG A 4 1.93 -22.00 9.71
N LEU A 5 1.70 -22.04 11.02
CA LEU A 5 1.88 -20.88 11.90
C LEU A 5 3.36 -20.44 12.00
N PHE A 6 4.29 -21.39 12.03
CA PHE A 6 5.73 -21.07 12.06
C PHE A 6 6.26 -20.60 10.71
N LYS A 7 5.70 -21.08 9.59
CA LYS A 7 6.08 -20.67 8.24
C LYS A 7 5.62 -19.23 7.92
N ASN A 8 4.43 -18.84 8.42
CA ASN A 8 3.95 -17.45 8.32
C ASN A 8 4.72 -16.49 9.25
N LYS A 9 5.02 -16.87 10.49
CA LYS A 9 5.78 -16.00 11.41
C LYS A 9 7.17 -15.61 10.90
N ARG A 10 7.87 -16.52 10.20
CA ARG A 10 9.20 -16.23 9.60
C ARG A 10 9.14 -15.30 8.38
N LYS A 11 7.98 -15.22 7.71
CA LYS A 11 7.78 -14.30 6.59
C LYS A 11 7.32 -12.92 7.05
N LEU A 12 6.52 -12.84 8.11
CA LEU A 12 6.11 -11.55 8.70
C LEU A 12 7.30 -10.69 9.16
N SER A 13 8.41 -11.31 9.61
CA SER A 13 9.62 -10.57 9.96
C SER A 13 10.31 -9.88 8.77
N MET A 14 9.90 -10.17 7.53
CA MET A 14 10.37 -9.41 6.36
C MET A 14 9.64 -8.08 6.19
N ILE A 15 8.49 -7.90 6.84
CA ILE A 15 7.72 -6.66 6.83
C ILE A 15 8.37 -5.68 7.81
N THR A 16 9.49 -5.10 7.38
CA THR A 16 10.20 -4.01 8.06
C THR A 16 10.05 -2.75 7.22
N LEU A 17 10.17 -1.57 7.86
CA LEU A 17 10.12 -0.29 7.12
C LEU A 17 11.17 -0.23 6.02
N ASP A 18 12.41 -0.66 6.31
CA ASP A 18 13.51 -0.69 5.34
C ASP A 18 13.19 -1.58 4.13
N ASN A 19 12.58 -2.75 4.35
CA ASN A 19 12.22 -3.64 3.24
C ASN A 19 11.04 -3.09 2.44
N ILE A 20 10.04 -2.51 3.10
CA ILE A 20 8.91 -1.85 2.44
C ILE A 20 9.41 -0.70 1.55
N GLU A 21 10.23 0.20 2.12
CA GLU A 21 10.83 1.33 1.41
C GLU A 21 11.65 0.85 0.20
N ARG A 22 12.50 -0.17 0.40
CA ARG A 22 13.29 -0.75 -0.69
C ARG A 22 12.43 -1.24 -1.85
N ILE A 23 11.31 -1.90 -1.58
CA ILE A 23 10.41 -2.39 -2.64
C ILE A 23 9.64 -1.22 -3.26
N MET A 24 9.21 -0.22 -2.49
CA MET A 24 8.61 1.00 -3.05
C MET A 24 9.54 1.68 -4.06
N VAL A 25 10.83 1.77 -3.75
CA VAL A 25 11.85 2.27 -4.69
C VAL A 25 11.91 1.40 -5.95
N GLN A 26 11.88 0.07 -5.81
CA GLN A 26 11.88 -0.85 -6.96
C GLN A 26 10.64 -0.71 -7.86
N TYR A 27 9.48 -0.42 -7.25
CA TYR A 27 8.22 -0.17 -7.95
C TYR A 27 8.18 1.22 -8.61
N GLY A 28 9.17 2.07 -8.33
CA GLY A 28 9.27 3.42 -8.88
C GLY A 28 8.30 4.39 -8.21
N PHE A 29 8.06 4.25 -6.89
CA PHE A 29 7.35 5.27 -6.12
C PHE A 29 8.08 6.61 -6.16
N ASP A 30 7.33 7.71 -6.15
CA ASP A 30 7.89 9.05 -5.93
C ASP A 30 8.57 9.14 -4.55
N GLU A 31 9.76 9.72 -4.48
CA GLU A 31 10.54 9.80 -3.24
C GLU A 31 9.83 10.55 -2.11
N GLY A 32 9.05 11.59 -2.43
CA GLY A 32 8.25 12.32 -1.45
C GLY A 32 7.09 11.47 -0.93
N LEU A 33 6.43 10.75 -1.83
CA LEU A 33 5.36 9.83 -1.48
C LEU A 33 5.85 8.69 -0.57
N ILE A 34 7.03 8.12 -0.85
CA ILE A 34 7.66 7.11 0.00
C ILE A 34 7.81 7.64 1.42
N LYS A 35 8.37 8.85 1.58
CA LYS A 35 8.58 9.47 2.90
C LYS A 35 7.26 9.61 3.66
N GLU A 36 6.22 10.15 3.03
CA GLU A 36 4.92 10.31 3.67
C GLU A 36 4.32 8.96 4.12
N ILE A 37 4.40 7.93 3.29
CA ILE A 37 3.89 6.60 3.64
C ILE A 37 4.71 5.96 4.77
N ILE A 38 6.04 6.05 4.70
CA ILE A 38 6.93 5.51 5.73
C ILE A 38 6.76 6.24 7.06
N GLU A 39 6.51 7.55 7.06
CA GLU A 39 6.20 8.31 8.28
C GLU A 39 4.92 7.80 8.96
N VAL A 40 3.86 7.53 8.18
CA VAL A 40 2.62 6.92 8.68
C VAL A 40 2.90 5.54 9.27
N PHE A 41 3.65 4.70 8.55
CA PHE A 41 3.97 3.34 9.00
C PHE A 41 4.85 3.35 10.25
N GLN A 42 5.82 4.28 10.32
CA GLN A 42 6.69 4.44 11.47
C GLN A 42 5.91 4.90 12.70
N LYS A 43 4.96 5.82 12.54
CA LYS A 43 4.09 6.26 13.63
C LYS A 43 3.29 5.07 14.19
N ARG A 44 2.61 4.33 13.32
CA ARG A 44 1.86 3.13 13.72
C ARG A 44 2.73 2.07 14.39
N MET A 45 3.91 1.81 13.83
CA MET A 45 4.85 0.85 14.42
C MET A 45 5.34 1.28 15.82
N LYS A 46 5.49 2.58 16.06
CA LYS A 46 5.82 3.11 17.40
C LYS A 46 4.66 2.98 18.39
N GLU A 47 3.43 3.15 17.93
CA GLU A 47 2.22 3.10 18.77
C GLU A 47 1.83 1.65 19.12
N ASP A 48 1.80 0.76 18.13
CA ASP A 48 1.28 -0.60 18.28
C ASP A 48 2.39 -1.65 18.50
N GLY A 49 3.63 -1.30 18.18
CA GLY A 49 4.78 -2.20 18.19
C GLY A 49 4.95 -3.00 16.89
N GLU A 50 6.19 -3.44 16.66
CA GLU A 50 6.61 -4.07 15.39
C GLU A 50 5.76 -5.29 15.00
N LYS A 51 5.48 -6.20 15.93
CA LYS A 51 4.69 -7.41 15.62
C LYS A 51 3.26 -7.09 15.24
N ALA A 52 2.66 -6.09 15.87
CA ALA A 52 1.31 -5.65 15.55
C ALA A 52 1.28 -4.98 14.17
N PHE A 53 2.26 -4.13 13.89
CA PHE A 53 2.47 -3.53 12.57
C PHE A 53 2.62 -4.58 11.46
N GLN A 54 3.45 -5.60 11.65
CA GLN A 54 3.65 -6.67 10.68
C GLN A 54 2.34 -7.42 10.36
N VAL A 55 1.54 -7.71 11.39
CA VAL A 55 0.24 -8.37 11.21
C VAL A 55 -0.74 -7.43 10.51
N TRP A 56 -0.79 -6.16 10.90
CA TRP A 56 -1.63 -5.14 10.27
C TRP A 56 -1.31 -4.97 8.79
N PHE A 57 -0.05 -4.76 8.44
CA PHE A 57 0.38 -4.55 7.05
C PHE A 57 0.06 -5.77 6.18
N ASN A 58 0.32 -6.98 6.69
CA ASN A 58 -0.02 -8.22 6.00
C ASN A 58 -1.53 -8.38 5.75
N ASN A 59 -2.36 -7.73 6.54
CA ASN A 59 -3.82 -7.82 6.47
C ASN A 59 -4.46 -6.69 5.64
N LEU A 60 -3.68 -5.77 5.04
CA LEU A 60 -4.23 -4.70 4.20
C LEU A 60 -5.09 -5.26 3.05
N ASN A 61 -4.63 -6.33 2.36
CA ASN A 61 -5.40 -7.11 1.36
C ASN A 61 -6.38 -6.29 0.50
N TYR A 62 -5.85 -5.44 -0.37
CA TYR A 62 -6.59 -4.49 -1.23
C TYR A 62 -7.41 -3.44 -0.48
N SER A 63 -7.08 -3.15 0.78
CA SER A 63 -7.52 -1.97 1.52
C SER A 63 -6.35 -1.00 1.68
N PRO A 64 -6.57 0.31 1.49
CA PRO A 64 -5.54 1.29 1.83
C PRO A 64 -5.43 1.41 3.36
N PRO A 65 -4.25 1.81 3.88
CA PRO A 65 -4.08 2.19 5.29
C PRO A 65 -5.17 3.18 5.72
N GLU A 66 -5.65 3.06 6.95
CA GLU A 66 -6.79 3.85 7.46
C GLU A 66 -6.55 5.36 7.35
N GLU A 67 -5.30 5.79 7.46
CA GLU A 67 -4.89 7.19 7.30
C GLU A 67 -5.19 7.74 5.91
N PHE A 68 -5.19 6.88 4.88
CA PHE A 68 -5.47 7.23 3.49
C PHE A 68 -6.92 6.93 3.07
N GLN A 69 -7.75 6.38 3.96
CA GLN A 69 -9.19 6.16 3.68
C GLN A 69 -10.01 7.46 3.77
N ASN A 70 -9.53 8.46 4.51
CA ASN A 70 -10.19 9.76 4.58
C ASN A 70 -10.10 10.48 3.23
N GLU A 71 -11.24 10.91 2.69
CA GLU A 71 -11.33 11.53 1.36
C GLU A 71 -10.45 12.78 1.22
N SER A 72 -10.40 13.63 2.25
CA SER A 72 -9.61 14.86 2.22
C SER A 72 -8.12 14.56 2.18
N VAL A 73 -7.67 13.58 2.98
CA VAL A 73 -6.26 13.13 2.99
C VAL A 73 -5.89 12.48 1.66
N ALA A 74 -6.74 11.58 1.16
CA ALA A 74 -6.57 10.90 -0.12
C ALA A 74 -6.51 11.89 -1.31
N SER A 75 -7.39 12.88 -1.32
CA SER A 75 -7.37 13.94 -2.34
C SER A 75 -6.09 14.78 -2.24
N ALA A 76 -5.68 15.15 -1.02
CA ALA A 76 -4.50 15.97 -0.82
C ALA A 76 -3.21 15.26 -1.22
N ILE A 77 -3.08 13.95 -0.94
CA ILE A 77 -1.91 13.18 -1.38
C ILE A 77 -1.90 13.01 -2.90
N TYR A 78 -3.06 12.80 -3.53
CA TYR A 78 -3.17 12.81 -4.99
C TYR A 78 -2.72 14.15 -5.56
N GLU A 79 -3.15 15.28 -5.00
CA GLU A 79 -2.77 16.60 -5.51
C GLU A 79 -1.25 16.84 -5.46
N ARG A 80 -0.59 16.43 -4.36
CA ARG A 80 0.86 16.55 -4.21
C ARG A 80 1.64 15.69 -5.20
N TYR A 81 1.15 14.49 -5.50
CA TYR A 81 1.86 13.48 -6.30
C TYR A 81 1.09 13.07 -7.56
N SER A 82 0.30 13.99 -8.13
CA SER A 82 -0.69 13.69 -9.18
C SER A 82 -0.10 13.01 -10.39
N GLN A 83 1.07 13.47 -10.85
CA GLN A 83 1.78 12.87 -11.97
C GLN A 83 2.09 11.39 -11.73
N TRP A 84 2.54 11.02 -10.52
CA TRP A 84 2.84 9.64 -10.18
C TRP A 84 1.56 8.79 -10.13
N PHE A 85 0.51 9.31 -9.48
CA PHE A 85 -0.77 8.60 -9.40
C PHE A 85 -1.40 8.36 -10.78
N ASP A 86 -1.38 9.35 -11.67
CA ASP A 86 -1.95 9.19 -13.03
C ASP A 86 -1.18 8.16 -13.86
N GLN A 87 0.14 8.10 -13.69
CA GLN A 87 0.97 7.07 -14.31
C GLN A 87 0.64 5.68 -13.77
N GLU A 88 0.48 5.54 -12.45
CA GLU A 88 0.11 4.27 -11.82
C GLU A 88 -1.31 3.83 -12.15
N VAL A 89 -2.27 4.75 -12.22
CA VAL A 89 -3.62 4.45 -12.70
C VAL A 89 -3.56 3.88 -14.12
N SER A 90 -2.85 4.56 -15.02
CA SER A 90 -2.67 4.08 -16.41
C SER A 90 -1.98 2.71 -16.48
N ARG A 91 -1.10 2.42 -15.51
CA ARG A 91 -0.42 1.12 -15.41
C ARG A 91 -1.38 0.04 -14.93
N LEU A 92 -2.16 0.30 -13.88
CA LEU A 92 -3.17 -0.62 -13.34
C LEU A 92 -4.23 -0.98 -14.39
N GLU A 93 -4.68 -0.01 -15.19
CA GLU A 93 -5.64 -0.28 -16.27
C GLU A 93 -5.08 -1.25 -17.32
N LYS A 94 -3.77 -1.15 -17.63
CA LYS A 94 -3.09 -2.08 -18.54
C LYS A 94 -2.87 -3.46 -17.92
N GLU A 95 -2.52 -3.51 -16.64
CA GLU A 95 -2.28 -4.75 -15.89
C GLU A 95 -3.55 -5.58 -15.71
N THR A 96 -4.68 -4.91 -15.44
CA THR A 96 -5.96 -5.56 -15.13
C THR A 96 -6.88 -5.69 -16.35
N GLY A 97 -6.72 -4.83 -17.35
CA GLY A 97 -7.65 -4.71 -18.48
C GLY A 97 -8.98 -4.04 -18.12
N LEU A 98 -9.10 -3.46 -16.93
CA LEU A 98 -10.30 -2.77 -16.43
C LEU A 98 -10.02 -1.27 -16.30
N SER A 99 -11.02 -0.43 -16.53
CA SER A 99 -10.90 1.01 -16.26
C SER A 99 -10.74 1.28 -14.75
N TRP A 100 -10.11 2.40 -14.40
CA TRP A 100 -9.94 2.77 -13.00
C TRP A 100 -11.30 3.00 -12.30
N GLN A 101 -12.31 3.41 -13.06
CA GLN A 101 -13.68 3.58 -12.55
C GLN A 101 -14.29 2.23 -12.15
N GLU A 102 -14.15 1.21 -12.99
CA GLU A 102 -14.62 -0.16 -12.70
C GLU A 102 -13.87 -0.76 -11.51
N GLN A 103 -12.55 -0.57 -11.46
CA GLN A 103 -11.75 -1.07 -10.34
C GLN A 103 -12.14 -0.41 -9.02
N SER A 104 -12.57 0.86 -9.02
CA SER A 104 -12.90 1.63 -7.82
C SER A 104 -14.40 1.83 -7.60
N GLU A 105 -15.25 0.93 -8.10
CA GLU A 105 -16.71 1.01 -7.95
C GLU A 105 -17.15 1.00 -6.47
N ASP A 106 -16.43 0.27 -5.62
CA ASP A 106 -16.68 0.17 -4.19
C ASP A 106 -16.57 1.51 -3.43
N ILE A 107 -15.79 2.44 -3.96
CA ILE A 107 -15.58 3.79 -3.43
C ILE A 107 -16.08 4.87 -4.38
N ALA A 108 -17.07 4.56 -5.23
CA ALA A 108 -17.57 5.47 -6.26
C ALA A 108 -18.15 6.80 -5.72
N SER A 109 -18.53 6.86 -4.44
CA SER A 109 -19.03 8.06 -3.77
C SER A 109 -17.96 9.12 -3.48
N LEU A 110 -16.68 8.74 -3.49
CA LEU A 110 -15.57 9.66 -3.25
C LEU A 110 -15.24 10.49 -4.50
N SER A 111 -14.62 11.65 -4.31
CA SER A 111 -14.06 12.44 -5.40
C SER A 111 -13.04 11.64 -6.22
N GLU A 112 -12.91 11.99 -7.51
CA GLU A 112 -11.99 11.32 -8.45
C GLU A 112 -10.56 11.19 -7.91
N LYS A 113 -10.04 12.26 -7.29
CA LYS A 113 -8.69 12.31 -6.72
C LYS A 113 -8.53 11.29 -5.59
N ALA A 114 -9.46 11.30 -4.63
CA ALA A 114 -9.48 10.32 -3.56
C ALA A 114 -9.59 8.89 -4.08
N ARG A 115 -10.49 8.63 -5.03
CA ARG A 115 -10.67 7.31 -5.65
C ARG A 115 -9.38 6.79 -6.28
N LYS A 116 -8.74 7.60 -7.12
CA LYS A 116 -7.49 7.23 -7.79
C LYS A 116 -6.37 6.94 -6.79
N SER A 117 -6.20 7.78 -5.77
CA SER A 117 -5.18 7.54 -4.74
C SER A 117 -5.42 6.26 -3.94
N GLN A 118 -6.65 6.03 -3.48
CA GLN A 118 -7.00 4.83 -2.71
C GLN A 118 -6.88 3.57 -3.56
N LEU A 119 -7.30 3.62 -4.82
CA LEU A 119 -7.11 2.54 -5.79
C LEU A 119 -5.63 2.19 -5.96
N VAL A 120 -4.78 3.17 -6.22
CA VAL A 120 -3.35 2.91 -6.43
C VAL A 120 -2.69 2.39 -5.16
N LEU A 121 -2.90 3.05 -4.02
CA LEU A 121 -2.26 2.67 -2.76
C LEU A 121 -2.67 1.27 -2.31
N ARG A 122 -3.97 0.93 -2.39
CA ARG A 122 -4.45 -0.39 -1.94
C ARG A 122 -3.89 -1.52 -2.81
N HIS A 123 -3.73 -1.30 -4.11
CA HIS A 123 -3.11 -2.28 -5.01
C HIS A 123 -1.61 -2.40 -4.73
N ARG A 124 -0.88 -1.28 -4.80
CA ARG A 124 0.59 -1.33 -4.70
C ARG A 124 1.09 -1.79 -3.35
N LEU A 125 0.43 -1.41 -2.25
CA LEU A 125 0.81 -1.91 -0.92
C LEU A 125 0.51 -3.40 -0.76
N THR A 126 -0.52 -3.92 -1.44
CA THR A 126 -0.81 -5.36 -1.47
C THR A 126 0.24 -6.10 -2.28
N ASP A 127 0.64 -5.59 -3.44
CA ASP A 127 1.71 -6.15 -4.26
C ASP A 127 3.04 -6.18 -3.50
N ILE A 128 3.39 -5.07 -2.82
CA ILE A 128 4.57 -4.99 -1.94
C ILE A 128 4.50 -6.05 -0.85
N ASN A 129 3.35 -6.23 -0.20
CA ASN A 129 3.19 -7.26 0.81
C ASN A 129 3.45 -8.67 0.24
N TRP A 130 2.97 -8.97 -0.96
CA TRP A 130 3.23 -10.27 -1.60
C TRP A 130 4.71 -10.46 -1.90
N ASP A 131 5.39 -9.45 -2.44
CA ASP A 131 6.82 -9.50 -2.72
C ASP A 131 7.65 -9.71 -1.45
N LEU A 132 7.30 -9.02 -0.35
CA LEU A 132 7.92 -9.21 0.97
C LEU A 132 7.77 -10.64 1.46
N MET A 133 6.59 -11.23 1.25
CA MET A 133 6.31 -12.59 1.67
C MET A 133 7.05 -13.62 0.80
N ASP A 134 7.50 -13.26 -0.40
CA ASP A 134 8.25 -14.14 -1.30
C ASP A 134 9.77 -13.89 -1.30
N LEU A 135 10.26 -12.93 -0.51
CA LEU A 135 11.68 -12.78 -0.22
C LEU A 135 12.26 -14.07 0.37
N LYS A 136 13.38 -14.52 -0.22
CA LYS A 136 14.17 -15.64 0.31
C LYS A 136 15.11 -15.12 1.39
N ASN A 137 15.07 -15.74 2.57
CA ASN A 137 16.04 -15.53 3.65
C ASN A 137 17.46 -15.89 3.22
#